data_AF-A0AAW5EXA9-F1
#
_entry.id   AF-A0AAW5EXA9-F1
#
_cell.length_a   1.000
_cell.length_b   1.000
_cell.length_c   1.000
_cell.angle_alpha   90.00
_cell.angle_beta   90.00
_cell.angle_gamma   90.00
#
_symmetry.space_group_name_H-M   'P 1'
#
loop_
_entity.id
_entity.type
_entity.pdbx_description
1 polymer ?
#
loop_
_entity_poly.entity_id
_entity_poly.type
_entity_poly.pdbx_seq_one_letter_code
_entity_poly.pdbx_strand_id
1 'polypeptide(L)'
;VDVAAPKPVEQAPKPAPAPAPAAAPAVAAEEPVTPAAKAPRKATPTRAERAAAARAAVAPPRRRSSQSCCWPLGDPGTPGFHFCGATPLPGKPYCAEHAQLAYVKLRDRRDNVA
;
A
#
# COMPACT_ATOMS: atom_id res chain seq x y z
N VAL A 1 -26.04 -46.62 -12.20
CA VAL A 1 -26.00 -45.14 -12.18
C VAL A 1 -24.58 -44.74 -11.87
N ASP A 2 -23.82 -44.49 -12.93
CA ASP A 2 -22.44 -44.03 -12.89
C ASP A 2 -22.44 -42.54 -12.52
N VAL A 3 -21.77 -42.17 -11.42
CA VAL A 3 -21.57 -40.77 -11.04
C VAL A 3 -20.08 -40.50 -11.03
N ALA A 4 -19.67 -39.77 -12.06
CA ALA A 4 -18.33 -39.32 -12.33
C ALA A 4 -17.71 -38.59 -11.12
N ALA A 5 -16.54 -39.09 -10.69
CA ALA A 5 -15.70 -38.47 -9.69
C ALA A 5 -14.94 -37.26 -10.27
N PRO A 6 -14.84 -36.13 -9.53
CA PRO A 6 -14.05 -34.97 -9.96
C PRO A 6 -12.54 -35.19 -9.78
N LYS A 7 -11.76 -34.57 -10.66
CA LYS A 7 -10.32 -34.73 -10.82
C LYS A 7 -9.52 -33.87 -9.82
N PRO A 8 -8.41 -34.34 -9.23
CA PRO A 8 -7.61 -33.57 -8.27
C PRO A 8 -6.81 -32.45 -8.96
N VAL A 9 -6.88 -31.23 -8.44
CA VAL A 9 -5.94 -30.14 -8.77
C VAL A 9 -4.91 -30.03 -7.66
N GLU A 10 -3.69 -30.45 -7.98
CA GLU A 10 -2.48 -30.33 -7.19
C GLU A 10 -2.08 -28.84 -7.06
N GLN A 11 -1.98 -28.34 -5.83
CA GLN A 11 -1.49 -26.99 -5.54
C GLN A 11 -0.06 -27.07 -4.97
N ALA A 12 0.87 -26.40 -5.64
CA ALA A 12 2.26 -26.23 -5.19
C ALA A 12 2.46 -24.86 -4.49
N PRO A 13 3.51 -24.71 -3.66
CA PRO A 13 3.48 -23.90 -2.43
C PRO A 13 3.90 -22.42 -2.59
N LYS A 14 3.46 -21.59 -1.62
CA LYS A 14 3.86 -20.18 -1.46
C LYS A 14 5.30 -20.05 -0.94
N PRO A 15 6.19 -19.27 -1.58
CA PRO A 15 7.44 -18.84 -0.97
C PRO A 15 7.24 -17.58 -0.11
N ALA A 16 7.73 -17.61 1.12
CA ALA A 16 7.83 -16.47 2.03
C ALA A 16 9.02 -15.55 1.66
N PRO A 17 8.92 -14.23 1.86
CA PRO A 17 10.10 -13.38 1.83
C PRO A 17 10.43 -12.74 3.20
N ALA A 18 11.67 -12.92 3.62
CA ALA A 18 12.49 -11.99 4.41
C ALA A 18 13.97 -12.28 4.05
N PRO A 19 14.96 -11.38 4.23
CA PRO A 19 14.93 -10.07 4.88
C PRO A 19 15.51 -8.91 4.03
N ALA A 20 15.45 -7.70 4.57
CA ALA A 20 16.08 -6.49 4.06
C ALA A 20 17.62 -6.52 4.17
N PRO A 21 18.34 -5.76 3.33
CA PRO A 21 19.64 -5.23 3.70
C PRO A 21 19.62 -3.70 3.84
N ALA A 22 20.07 -3.27 5.01
CA ALA A 22 20.52 -1.93 5.32
C ALA A 22 21.75 -1.57 4.48
N ALA A 23 21.78 -0.35 3.94
CA ALA A 23 22.94 0.21 3.27
C ALA A 23 23.62 1.22 4.21
N ALA A 24 24.92 1.05 4.42
CA ALA A 24 25.85 2.10 4.79
C ALA A 24 26.89 2.21 3.66
N PRO A 25 27.35 3.43 3.33
CA PRO A 25 28.77 3.66 3.55
C PRO A 25 29.15 5.07 4.04
N ALA A 26 30.19 5.05 4.89
CA ALA A 26 31.36 5.93 4.99
C ALA A 26 31.22 7.45 4.74
N VAL A 27 31.47 8.20 5.81
CA VAL A 27 31.82 9.63 5.81
C VAL A 27 33.32 9.82 5.56
N ALA A 28 33.66 10.76 4.68
CA ALA A 28 35.01 11.31 4.49
C ALA A 28 34.91 12.85 4.52
N ALA A 29 35.91 13.47 5.15
CA ALA A 29 35.95 14.87 5.60
C ALA A 29 36.19 15.92 4.50
N GLU A 30 35.81 17.19 4.74
CA GLU A 30 36.70 18.36 4.69
C GLU A 30 35.98 19.67 5.11
N GLU A 31 36.72 20.56 5.78
CA GLU A 31 36.27 21.88 6.30
C GLU A 31 36.48 23.03 5.26
N PRO A 32 36.40 24.33 5.59
CA PRO A 32 35.32 25.22 5.17
C PRO A 32 35.77 26.34 4.19
N VAL A 33 34.90 26.75 3.27
CA VAL A 33 35.13 27.96 2.44
C VAL A 33 33.91 28.88 2.36
N THR A 34 34.04 29.97 3.14
CA THR A 34 33.56 31.37 3.02
C THR A 34 32.24 31.74 2.29
N PRO A 35 31.47 32.72 2.82
CA PRO A 35 30.17 33.12 2.27
C PRO A 35 30.32 34.19 1.17
N ALA A 36 29.95 33.86 -0.07
CA ALA A 36 29.82 34.83 -1.15
C ALA A 36 28.34 35.11 -1.48
N ALA A 37 27.94 36.36 -1.21
CA ALA A 37 26.86 37.15 -1.80
C ALA A 37 25.52 36.46 -2.16
N LYS A 38 24.47 36.71 -1.37
CA LYS A 38 23.09 36.28 -1.70
C LYS A 38 22.43 37.25 -2.69
N ALA A 39 22.36 36.85 -3.95
CA ALA A 39 21.29 37.24 -4.87
C ALA A 39 19.91 36.94 -4.25
N PRO A 40 18.81 37.63 -4.63
CA PRO A 40 17.49 37.40 -4.05
C PRO A 40 17.05 35.96 -4.34
N ARG A 41 17.10 35.12 -3.31
CA ARG A 41 16.70 33.72 -3.40
C ARG A 41 15.20 33.70 -3.65
N LYS A 42 14.78 33.11 -4.77
CA LYS A 42 13.37 32.74 -4.97
C LYS A 42 12.94 31.95 -3.74
N ALA A 43 11.90 32.41 -3.06
CA ALA A 43 11.43 31.77 -1.83
C ALA A 43 11.14 30.30 -2.12
N THR A 44 11.83 29.40 -1.43
CA THR A 44 11.46 27.99 -1.44
C THR A 44 10.12 27.86 -0.73
N PRO A 45 9.14 27.15 -1.31
CA PRO A 45 7.84 26.99 -0.67
C PRO A 45 8.02 26.34 0.70
N THR A 46 7.28 26.84 1.68
CA THR A 46 7.28 26.27 3.01
C THR A 46 6.78 24.82 3.00
N ARG A 47 7.06 24.10 4.09
CA ARG A 47 6.51 22.75 4.30
C ARG A 47 4.99 22.72 4.19
N ALA A 48 4.31 23.76 4.70
CA ALA A 48 2.86 23.88 4.63
C ALA A 48 2.37 24.00 3.18
N GLU A 49 3.01 24.87 2.39
CA GLU A 49 2.69 25.05 0.96
C GLU A 49 2.95 23.76 0.17
N ARG A 50 4.06 23.06 0.45
CA ARG A 50 4.34 21.77 -0.18
C ARG A 50 3.34 20.68 0.21
N ALA A 51 2.92 20.63 1.47
CA ALA A 51 1.90 19.68 1.92
C ALA A 51 0.52 19.97 1.31
N ALA A 52 0.16 21.25 1.17
CA ALA A 52 -1.07 21.67 0.51
C ALA A 52 -1.06 21.29 -0.98
N ALA A 53 0.05 21.54 -1.68
CA ALA A 53 0.21 21.15 -3.09
C ALA A 53 0.17 19.62 -3.27
N ALA A 54 0.80 18.85 -2.39
CA ALA A 54 0.74 17.38 -2.43
C ALA A 54 -0.68 16.85 -2.24
N ARG A 55 -1.46 17.46 -1.33
CA ARG A 55 -2.88 17.12 -1.14
C ARG A 55 -3.73 17.48 -2.35
N ALA A 56 -3.46 18.62 -2.99
CA ALA A 56 -4.18 19.05 -4.19
C ALA A 56 -3.86 18.19 -5.43
N ALA A 57 -2.65 17.61 -5.49
CA ALA A 57 -2.22 16.75 -6.59
C ALA A 57 -2.82 15.33 -6.55
N VAL A 58 -3.38 14.89 -5.41
CA VAL A 58 -4.06 13.60 -5.31
C VAL A 58 -5.47 13.74 -5.87
N ALA A 59 -5.66 13.20 -7.09
CA ALA A 59 -7.00 13.08 -7.65
C ALA A 59 -7.90 12.25 -6.70
N PRO A 60 -9.16 12.66 -6.50
CA PRO A 60 -10.06 11.91 -5.64
C PRO A 60 -10.26 10.49 -6.21
N PRO A 61 -10.29 9.46 -5.36
CA PRO A 61 -10.50 8.10 -5.83
C PRO A 61 -11.85 8.03 -6.54
N ARG A 62 -11.85 7.56 -7.79
CA ARG A 62 -13.08 7.33 -8.54
C ARG A 62 -13.92 6.32 -7.77
N ARG A 63 -15.17 6.67 -7.44
CA ARG A 63 -16.10 5.74 -6.80
C ARG A 63 -16.45 4.64 -7.81
N ARG A 64 -16.15 3.39 -7.46
CA ARG A 64 -16.53 2.20 -8.24
C ARG A 64 -17.92 1.73 -7.84
N SER A 65 -18.65 1.15 -8.79
CA SER A 65 -19.99 0.58 -8.56
C SER A 65 -19.94 -0.48 -7.46
N SER A 66 -20.98 -0.56 -6.65
CA SER A 66 -21.20 -1.53 -5.55
C SER A 66 -21.27 -3.01 -5.99
N GLN A 67 -20.97 -3.31 -7.25
CA GLN A 67 -21.11 -4.63 -7.86
C GLN A 67 -19.84 -5.49 -7.74
N SER A 68 -18.71 -4.90 -7.36
CA SER A 68 -17.40 -5.57 -7.34
C SER A 68 -16.59 -5.23 -6.09
N CYS A 69 -15.81 -6.18 -5.60
CA CYS A 69 -14.90 -6.03 -4.46
C CYS A 69 -13.82 -4.98 -4.74
N CYS A 70 -13.72 -3.99 -3.83
CA CYS A 70 -12.82 -2.84 -3.95
C CYS A 70 -11.46 -3.04 -3.27
N TRP A 71 -11.01 -4.28 -3.05
CA TRP A 71 -9.71 -4.54 -2.42
C TRP A 71 -8.56 -4.29 -3.40
N PRO A 72 -7.58 -3.42 -3.08
CA PRO A 72 -6.45 -3.14 -3.95
C PRO A 72 -5.45 -4.29 -3.95
N LEU A 73 -5.00 -4.68 -5.13
CA LEU A 73 -3.97 -5.68 -5.34
C LEU A 73 -2.80 -5.00 -6.07
N GLY A 74 -1.63 -5.03 -5.43
CA GLY A 74 -0.41 -4.35 -5.89
C GLY A 74 -0.31 -2.88 -5.47
N ASP A 75 0.73 -2.21 -5.97
CA ASP A 75 1.05 -0.82 -5.66
C ASP A 75 0.52 0.14 -6.73
N PRO A 76 0.00 1.32 -6.36
CA PRO A 76 -0.63 2.29 -7.27
C PRO A 76 0.30 2.92 -8.32
N GLY A 77 1.55 2.50 -8.42
CA GLY A 77 2.50 2.88 -9.49
C GLY A 77 2.93 1.72 -10.39
N THR A 78 2.42 0.51 -10.18
CA THR A 78 2.80 -0.68 -10.94
C THR A 78 1.78 -0.97 -12.04
N PRO A 79 2.19 -1.50 -13.21
CA PRO A 79 1.25 -1.88 -14.27
C PRO A 79 0.31 -3.03 -13.87
N GLY A 80 0.62 -3.72 -12.76
CA GLY A 80 -0.22 -4.77 -12.18
C GLY A 80 -1.24 -4.26 -11.15
N PHE A 81 -1.37 -2.96 -10.92
CA PHE A 81 -2.34 -2.45 -9.96
C PHE A 81 -3.78 -2.69 -10.43
N HIS A 82 -4.52 -3.48 -9.67
CA HIS A 82 -5.93 -3.73 -9.95
C HIS A 82 -6.72 -3.94 -8.66
N PHE A 83 -8.04 -4.04 -8.80
CA PHE A 83 -8.93 -4.37 -7.68
C PHE A 83 -9.44 -5.80 -7.84
N CYS A 84 -9.69 -6.48 -6.72
CA CYS A 84 -10.09 -7.89 -6.68
C CYS A 84 -11.26 -8.24 -7.62
N GLY A 85 -12.29 -7.39 -7.75
CA GLY A 85 -13.36 -7.59 -8.72
C GLY A 85 -14.42 -8.65 -8.35
N ALA A 86 -14.17 -9.52 -7.37
CA ALA A 86 -15.11 -10.54 -6.90
C ALA A 86 -16.43 -9.94 -6.35
N THR A 87 -17.50 -10.72 -6.27
CA THR A 87 -18.78 -10.25 -5.75
C THR A 87 -18.67 -9.76 -4.30
N PRO A 88 -19.04 -8.50 -4.01
CA PRO A 88 -19.01 -7.97 -2.66
C PRO A 88 -20.13 -8.54 -1.81
N LEU A 89 -19.91 -8.58 -0.49
CA LEU A 89 -20.96 -8.92 0.46
C LEU A 89 -22.03 -7.82 0.52
N PRO A 90 -23.32 -8.14 0.72
CA PRO A 90 -24.37 -7.14 0.82
C PRO A 90 -24.07 -6.15 1.95
N GLY A 91 -24.15 -4.85 1.63
CA GLY A 91 -23.85 -3.76 2.58
C GLY A 91 -22.37 -3.55 2.88
N LYS A 92 -21.45 -4.27 2.23
CA LYS A 92 -19.99 -4.14 2.40
C LYS A 92 -19.31 -3.92 1.05
N PRO A 93 -18.19 -3.17 0.98
CA PRO A 93 -17.48 -2.92 -0.28
C PRO A 93 -16.54 -4.06 -0.71
N TYR A 94 -16.44 -5.14 0.07
CA TYR A 94 -15.47 -6.22 -0.13
C TYR A 94 -16.16 -7.58 -0.18
N CYS A 95 -15.54 -8.54 -0.88
CA CYS A 95 -15.93 -9.96 -0.84
C CYS A 95 -15.62 -10.58 0.53
N ALA A 96 -16.04 -11.82 0.77
CA ALA A 96 -15.87 -12.49 2.05
C ALA A 96 -14.40 -12.52 2.54
N GLU A 97 -13.47 -12.89 1.66
CA GLU A 97 -12.04 -12.97 1.96
C GLU A 97 -11.46 -11.61 2.37
N HIS A 98 -11.64 -10.59 1.53
CA HIS A 98 -11.10 -9.26 1.78
C HIS A 98 -11.84 -8.52 2.91
N ALA A 99 -13.10 -8.86 3.19
CA ALA A 99 -13.80 -8.36 4.35
C ALA A 99 -13.18 -8.87 5.66
N GLN A 100 -12.66 -10.10 5.71
CA GLN A 100 -11.96 -10.60 6.90
C GLN A 100 -10.65 -9.85 7.15
N LEU A 101 -9.94 -9.48 6.09
CA LEU A 101 -8.72 -8.68 6.17
C LEU A 101 -8.99 -7.22 6.56
N ALA A 102 -10.03 -6.60 5.98
CA ALA A 102 -10.40 -5.21 6.26
C ALA A 102 -10.97 -5.02 7.68
N TYR A 103 -11.79 -5.97 8.12
CA TYR A 103 -12.53 -5.88 9.38
C TYR A 103 -11.93 -6.84 10.40
N VAL A 104 -10.71 -6.55 10.83
CA VAL A 104 -10.13 -7.22 12.00
C VAL A 104 -11.01 -6.85 13.20
N LYS A 105 -11.75 -7.83 13.74
CA LYS A 105 -12.43 -7.66 15.02
C LYS A 105 -11.35 -7.30 16.04
N LEU A 106 -11.63 -6.36 16.92
CA LEU A 106 -10.80 -6.03 18.07
C LEU A 106 -10.78 -7.25 19.03
N ARG A 107 -10.13 -8.34 18.64
CA ARG A 107 -9.70 -9.37 19.57
C ARG A 107 -8.54 -8.74 20.34
N ASP A 108 -8.77 -8.57 21.64
CA ASP A 108 -7.86 -8.06 22.66
C ASP A 108 -6.41 -7.92 22.20
N ARG A 109 -6.02 -6.70 21.79
CA ARG A 109 -4.61 -6.29 21.82
C ARG A 109 -4.02 -6.36 23.25
N ARG A 110 -4.83 -6.66 24.27
CA ARG A 110 -4.47 -6.68 25.69
C ARG A 110 -3.95 -8.04 26.17
N ASP A 111 -4.17 -9.14 25.44
CA ASP A 111 -3.71 -10.48 25.86
C ASP A 111 -2.28 -10.82 25.40
N ASN A 112 -1.57 -9.91 24.72
CA ASN A 112 -0.20 -10.14 24.23
C ASN A 112 0.88 -9.32 24.96
N VAL A 113 0.55 -8.79 26.14
CA VAL A 113 1.55 -8.23 27.07
C VAL A 113 1.30 -8.86 28.45
N ALA A 114 1.77 -10.09 28.60
CA ALA A 114 1.79 -10.81 29.87
C ALA A 114 3.09 -11.62 29.94
#